data_AF-A0A1F7WJN9-F1
#
_entry.id   AF-A0A1F7WJN9-F1
#
_cell.length_a   1.000
_cell.length_b   1.000
_cell.length_c   1.000
_cell.angle_alpha   90.00
_cell.angle_beta   90.00
_cell.angle_gamma   90.00
#
_symmetry.space_group_name_H-M   'P 1'
#
loop_
_entity.id
_entity.type
_entity.pdbx_description
1 polymer ?
#
loop_
_entity_poly.entity_id
_entity_poly.type
_entity_poly.pdbx_seq_one_letter_code
_entity_poly.pdbx_strand_id
1 'polypeptide(L)'
;MKTDVDENTGKQRNIVLKASAILKYFLGTDDEIDTLIKCKPSNVELSCFDQSLYEALGSLQNYDDFDFRKLVKFLESVDIVSYKKNVGEKPILTDERVEELRQEALKKK
;
A
#
# COMPACT_ATOMS: atom_id res chain seq x y z
N MET A 1 45.59 -5.82 14.68
CA MET A 1 44.96 -4.81 13.80
C MET A 1 43.85 -5.56 13.08
N LYS A 2 42.61 -5.54 13.60
CA LYS A 2 41.46 -4.78 13.08
C LYS A 2 41.22 -5.04 11.58
N THR A 3 40.08 -5.51 11.08
CA THR A 3 38.80 -6.01 11.65
C THR A 3 38.09 -6.67 10.47
N ASP A 4 37.31 -7.71 10.72
CA ASP A 4 36.24 -8.22 9.86
C ASP A 4 35.34 -7.09 9.35
N VAL A 5 34.78 -7.22 8.13
CA VAL A 5 33.33 -7.16 7.86
C VAL A 5 33.05 -7.88 6.53
N ASP A 6 32.31 -8.98 6.63
CA ASP A 6 31.62 -9.66 5.53
C ASP A 6 30.47 -8.75 5.06
N GLU A 7 30.61 -8.09 3.91
CA GLU A 7 29.56 -7.24 3.32
C GLU A 7 28.48 -8.13 2.69
N ASN A 8 27.55 -8.55 3.55
CA ASN A 8 26.26 -9.11 3.18
C ASN A 8 25.48 -8.10 2.31
N THR A 9 25.58 -8.22 0.99
CA THR A 9 24.82 -7.42 0.02
C THR A 9 23.35 -7.83 0.05
N GLY A 10 22.64 -7.38 1.08
CA GLY A 10 21.20 -7.59 1.24
C GLY A 10 20.44 -6.96 0.08
N LYS A 11 19.91 -7.78 -0.83
CA LYS A 11 19.03 -7.31 -1.93
C LYS A 11 17.84 -6.55 -1.34
N GLN A 12 17.78 -5.24 -1.63
CA GLN A 12 16.63 -4.40 -1.35
C GLN A 12 15.42 -4.94 -2.13
N ARG A 13 14.31 -5.20 -1.44
CA ARG A 13 13.07 -5.71 -2.05
C ARG A 13 12.11 -4.56 -2.30
N ASN A 14 11.78 -4.31 -3.56
CA ASN A 14 10.80 -3.32 -3.95
C ASN A 14 9.42 -3.98 -4.07
N ILE A 15 8.45 -3.51 -3.28
CA ILE A 15 7.07 -4.00 -3.29
C ILE A 15 6.17 -2.90 -3.80
N VAL A 16 5.41 -3.19 -4.85
CA VAL A 16 4.39 -2.28 -5.40
C VAL A 16 3.03 -2.67 -4.83
N LEU A 17 2.43 -1.78 -4.04
CA LEU A 17 1.12 -1.98 -3.45
C LEU A 17 0.01 -1.66 -4.47
N LYS A 18 -0.87 -2.63 -4.68
CA LYS A 18 -2.11 -2.46 -5.46
C LYS A 18 -3.23 -1.90 -4.58
N ALA A 19 -4.25 -1.32 -5.21
CA ALA A 19 -5.40 -0.73 -4.53
C ALA A 19 -6.05 -1.65 -3.48
N SER A 20 -6.23 -2.95 -3.76
CA SER A 20 -6.82 -3.89 -2.80
C SER A 20 -5.94 -4.14 -1.58
N ALA A 21 -4.61 -4.15 -1.73
CA ALA A 21 -3.68 -4.25 -0.59
C ALA A 21 -3.73 -2.98 0.27
N ILE A 22 -3.82 -1.80 -0.35
CA ILE A 22 -3.97 -0.52 0.34
C ILE A 22 -5.32 -0.48 1.08
N LEU A 23 -6.39 -0.97 0.46
CA LEU A 23 -7.70 -1.04 1.11
C LEU A 23 -7.69 -1.99 2.32
N LYS A 24 -7.03 -3.16 2.22
CA LYS A 24 -6.85 -4.06 3.37
C LYS A 24 -6.14 -3.39 4.55
N TYR A 25 -5.12 -2.59 4.27
CA TYR A 25 -4.43 -1.81 5.30
C TYR A 25 -5.39 -0.85 6.02
N PHE A 26 -6.16 -0.07 5.25
CA PHE A 26 -7.10 0.88 5.82
C PHE A 26 -8.22 0.20 6.63
N LEU A 27 -8.80 -0.88 6.08
CA LEU A 27 -9.84 -1.68 6.76
C LEU A 27 -9.30 -2.53 7.91
N GLY A 28 -7.97 -2.72 8.02
CA GLY A 28 -7.37 -3.57 9.05
C GLY A 28 -7.69 -5.05 8.88
N THR A 29 -7.83 -5.53 7.64
CA THR A 29 -8.22 -6.91 7.34
C THR A 29 -7.04 -7.82 6.98
N ASP A 30 -5.82 -7.30 6.97
CA ASP A 30 -4.58 -8.07 6.70
C ASP A 30 -3.43 -7.57 7.60
N ASP A 31 -3.12 -8.35 8.63
CA ASP A 31 -2.09 -8.04 9.63
C ASP A 31 -0.67 -8.00 9.04
N GLU A 32 -0.41 -8.78 7.99
CA GLU A 32 0.90 -8.80 7.31
C GLU A 32 1.12 -7.46 6.60
N ILE A 33 0.12 -6.99 5.86
CA ILE A 33 0.14 -5.68 5.20
C ILE A 33 0.24 -4.55 6.23
N ASP A 34 -0.53 -4.63 7.33
CA ASP A 34 -0.48 -3.63 8.40
C ASP A 34 0.91 -3.52 9.03
N THR A 35 1.52 -4.66 9.35
CA THR A 35 2.88 -4.72 9.87
C THR A 35 3.89 -4.20 8.86
N LEU A 36 3.77 -4.60 7.59
CA LEU A 36 4.68 -4.19 6.52
C LEU A 36 4.72 -2.65 6.37
N ILE A 37 3.55 -2.01 6.34
CA ILE A 37 3.42 -0.56 6.17
C ILE A 37 3.85 0.19 7.43
N LYS A 38 3.44 -0.28 8.63
CA LYS A 38 3.77 0.42 9.88
C LYS A 38 5.25 0.34 10.22
N CYS A 39 5.86 -0.83 10.02
CA CYS A 39 7.24 -1.07 10.45
C CYS A 39 8.27 -0.75 9.37
N LYS A 40 7.92 -0.83 8.07
CA LYS A 40 8.80 -0.63 6.90
C LYS A 40 10.25 -1.10 7.15
N PRO A 41 10.52 -2.42 7.09
CA PRO A 41 11.87 -2.96 7.28
C PRO A 41 12.88 -2.25 6.38
N SER A 42 14.09 -1.98 6.88
CA SER A 42 15.10 -1.17 6.16
C SER A 42 15.55 -1.75 4.81
N ASN A 43 15.28 -3.02 4.55
CA ASN A 43 15.58 -3.71 3.28
C ASN A 43 14.37 -3.78 2.33
N VAL A 44 13.28 -3.07 2.62
CA VAL A 44 12.06 -3.06 1.82
C VAL A 44 11.67 -1.63 1.45
N GLU A 45 11.52 -1.39 0.15
CA GLU A 45 10.83 -0.18 -0.32
C GLU A 45 9.41 -0.52 -0.72
N LEU A 46 8.49 0.35 -0.30
CA LEU A 46 7.09 0.27 -0.64
C LEU A 46 6.78 1.42 -1.58
N SER A 47 6.13 1.12 -2.70
CA SER A 47 5.63 2.14 -3.61
C SER A 47 4.22 1.83 -4.07
N CYS A 48 3.49 2.85 -4.50
CA CYS A 48 2.23 2.66 -5.21
C CYS A 48 2.03 3.76 -6.24
N PHE A 49 1.08 3.57 -7.14
CA PHE A 49 0.59 4.67 -7.94
C PHE A 49 -0.41 5.52 -7.14
N ASP A 50 -0.43 6.83 -7.39
CA ASP A 50 -1.46 7.74 -6.86
C ASP A 50 -2.88 7.29 -7.24
N GLN A 51 -3.04 6.66 -8.40
CA GLN A 51 -4.26 5.98 -8.83
C GLN A 51 -4.68 4.86 -7.87
N SER A 52 -3.75 4.05 -7.39
CA SER A 52 -4.07 2.92 -6.50
C SER A 52 -4.50 3.41 -5.12
N LEU A 53 -3.87 4.49 -4.63
CA LEU A 53 -4.33 5.16 -3.40
C LEU A 53 -5.72 5.79 -3.57
N TYR A 54 -5.97 6.44 -4.71
CA TYR A 54 -7.28 6.99 -5.06
C TYR A 54 -8.38 5.92 -5.06
N GLU A 55 -8.16 4.79 -5.74
CA GLU A 55 -9.12 3.69 -5.78
C GLU A 55 -9.41 3.13 -4.38
N ALA A 56 -8.36 2.93 -3.57
CA ALA A 56 -8.52 2.41 -2.22
C ALA A 56 -9.32 3.37 -1.32
N LEU A 57 -8.99 4.66 -1.34
CA LEU A 57 -9.72 5.67 -0.55
C LEU A 57 -11.17 5.83 -1.04
N GLY A 58 -11.40 5.82 -2.35
CA GLY A 58 -12.73 5.91 -2.94
C GLY A 58 -13.59 4.65 -2.73
N SER A 59 -12.99 3.54 -2.29
CA SER A 59 -13.69 2.30 -1.99
C SER A 59 -14.08 2.17 -0.51
N LEU A 60 -13.69 3.11 0.34
CA LEU A 60 -14.14 3.20 1.74
C LEU A 60 -15.62 3.60 1.81
N GLN A 61 -16.31 3.07 2.80
CA GLN A 61 -17.72 3.32 3.08
C GLN A 61 -17.88 4.07 4.39
N ASN A 62 -19.00 4.79 4.56
CA ASN A 62 -19.25 5.59 5.77
C ASN A 62 -19.27 4.77 7.07
N TYR A 63 -19.53 3.46 6.97
CA TYR A 63 -19.54 2.54 8.10
C TYR A 63 -18.19 1.84 8.33
N ASP A 64 -17.19 2.06 7.47
CA ASP A 64 -15.84 1.54 7.69
C ASP A 64 -15.14 2.39 8.76
N ASP A 65 -14.46 1.75 9.71
CA ASP A 65 -13.71 2.43 10.76
C ASP A 65 -12.35 2.94 10.22
N PHE A 66 -12.42 3.97 9.38
CA PHE A 66 -11.24 4.56 8.78
C PHE A 66 -10.54 5.54 9.73
N ASP A 67 -9.34 5.16 10.18
CA ASP A 67 -8.47 6.03 10.96
C ASP A 67 -7.57 6.87 10.06
N PHE A 68 -7.76 8.20 10.05
CA PHE A 68 -6.92 9.14 9.32
C PHE A 68 -5.42 9.00 9.64
N ARG A 69 -5.05 8.56 10.85
CA ARG A 69 -3.65 8.32 11.23
C ARG A 69 -3.03 7.18 10.42
N LYS A 70 -3.81 6.20 9.96
CA LYS A 70 -3.33 5.18 9.02
C LYS A 70 -2.94 5.79 7.69
N LEU A 71 -3.72 6.74 7.16
CA LEU A 71 -3.33 7.44 5.94
C LEU A 71 -2.02 8.21 6.12
N VAL A 72 -1.87 8.94 7.23
CA VAL A 72 -0.60 9.64 7.51
C VAL A 72 0.58 8.66 7.53
N LYS A 73 0.43 7.51 8.21
CA LYS A 73 1.49 6.50 8.25
C LYS A 73 1.76 5.87 6.87
N PHE A 74 0.72 5.67 6.07
CA PHE A 74 0.87 5.19 4.69
C PHE A 74 1.71 6.16 3.86
N LEU A 75 1.42 7.47 3.93
CA LEU A 75 2.15 8.52 3.21
C LEU A 75 3.61 8.65 3.68
N GLU A 76 3.91 8.32 4.93
CA GLU A 76 5.27 8.28 5.47
C GLU A 76 6.07 7.07 4.95
N SER A 77 5.44 5.90 4.87
CA SER A 77 6.12 4.64 4.56
C SER A 77 6.18 4.30 3.06
N VAL A 78 5.22 4.80 2.26
CA VAL A 78 5.01 4.36 0.87
C VAL A 78 5.30 5.49 -0.11
N ASP A 79 6.19 5.23 -1.06
CA ASP A 79 6.50 6.16 -2.15
C ASP A 79 5.35 6.21 -3.16
N ILE A 80 4.73 7.38 -3.28
CA ILE A 80 3.62 7.59 -4.22
C ILE A 80 4.13 8.12 -5.55
N VAL A 81 3.96 7.31 -6.57
CA VAL A 81 4.39 7.59 -7.94
C VAL A 81 3.20 8.05 -8.77
N SER A 82 3.42 9.00 -9.67
CA SER A 82 2.35 9.50 -10.55
C SER A 82 1.97 8.47 -11.62
N TYR A 83 0.73 7.99 -11.60
CA TYR A 83 0.17 7.12 -12.65
C TYR A 83 0.17 7.85 -14.00
N LYS A 84 -0.20 9.13 -14.02
CA LYS A 84 -0.23 9.96 -15.23
C LYS A 84 1.12 10.05 -15.94
N LYS A 85 2.21 10.20 -15.19
CA LYS A 85 3.54 10.31 -15.77
C LYS A 85 4.11 8.97 -16.26
N ASN A 86 3.67 7.85 -15.67
CA ASN A 86 4.29 6.54 -15.90
C ASN A 86 3.44 5.58 -16.73
N VAL A 87 2.12 5.80 -16.78
CA VAL A 87 1.16 4.89 -17.41
C VAL A 87 0.22 5.64 -18.35
N GLY A 88 -0.48 6.67 -17.86
CA GLY A 88 -1.44 7.42 -18.66
C GLY A 88 -2.55 8.04 -17.81
N GLU A 89 -3.65 8.46 -18.44
CA GLU A 89 -4.75 9.08 -17.68
C GLU A 89 -5.34 8.12 -16.65
N LYS A 90 -5.61 8.65 -15.46
CA LYS A 90 -6.21 7.87 -14.37
C LYS A 90 -7.66 7.55 -14.75
N PRO A 91 -8.08 6.27 -14.75
CA PRO A 91 -9.46 5.92 -15.01
C PRO A 91 -10.38 6.46 -13.91
N ILE A 92 -11.63 6.72 -14.28
CA ILE A 92 -12.69 7.07 -13.32
C ILE A 92 -13.00 5.82 -12.49
N LEU A 93 -13.08 5.98 -11.17
CA LEU A 93 -13.51 4.91 -10.27
C LEU A 93 -15.01 4.64 -10.48
N THR A 94 -15.33 3.42 -10.93
CA THR A 94 -16.70 2.95 -11.14
C THR A 94 -17.20 2.15 -9.94
N ASP A 95 -18.52 2.04 -9.77
CA ASP A 95 -19.12 1.23 -8.71
C ASP A 95 -18.72 -0.24 -8.80
N GLU A 96 -18.64 -0.78 -10.02
CA GLU A 96 -18.14 -2.15 -10.27
C GLU A 96 -16.71 -2.32 -9.75
N ARG A 97 -15.83 -1.35 -10.04
CA ARG A 97 -14.44 -1.39 -9.58
C ARG A 97 -14.33 -1.29 -8.05
N VAL A 98 -15.18 -0.48 -7.42
CA VAL A 98 -15.28 -0.40 -5.95
C VAL A 98 -15.67 -1.76 -5.38
N GLU A 99 -16.70 -2.40 -5.94
CA GLU A 99 -17.17 -3.69 -5.45
C GLU A 99 -16.10 -4.78 -5.60
N GLU A 100 -15.39 -4.85 -6.73
CA GLU A 100 -14.25 -5.75 -6.92
C GLU A 100 -13.18 -5.59 -5.81
N LEU A 101 -12.77 -4.35 -5.55
CA LEU A 101 -11.76 -4.04 -4.55
C LEU A 101 -12.22 -4.42 -3.13
N ARG A 102 -13.48 -4.16 -2.80
CA ARG A 102 -14.05 -4.52 -1.50
C ARG A 102 -14.15 -6.04 -1.34
N GLN A 103 -14.56 -6.76 -2.36
CA GLN A 103 -14.60 -8.23 -2.34
C GLN A 103 -13.21 -8.84 -2.13
N GLU A 104 -12.17 -8.26 -2.72
CA GLU A 104 -10.78 -8.68 -2.46
C GLU A 104 -10.30 -8.32 -1.05
N ALA A 105 -10.64 -7.14 -0.56
CA ALA A 105 -10.15 -6.63 0.70
C ALA A 105 -10.81 -7.28 1.94
N LEU A 106 -12.07 -7.69 1.81
CA LEU A 106 -12.84 -8.30 2.90
C LEU A 106 -12.74 -9.83 2.96
N LYS A 107 -12.14 -10.47 1.94
CA LYS A 107 -11.80 -11.90 2.01
C LYS A 107 -10.77 -12.12 3.11
N LYS A 108 -11.18 -12.83 4.16
CA LYS A 108 -10.28 -13.33 5.21
C LYS A 108 -9.24 -14.25 4.57
N LYS A 109 -7.96 -13.97 4.82
CA LYS A 109 -6.89 -14.96 4.65
C LYS A 109 -6.91 -15.91 5.84
#